data_AF-A0A1Y1BH40-F1
#
_entry.id   AF-A0A1Y1BH40-F1
#
_cell.length_a   1.000
_cell.length_b   1.000
_cell.length_c   1.000
_cell.angle_alpha   90.00
_cell.angle_beta   90.00
_cell.angle_gamma   90.00
#
_symmetry.space_group_name_H-M   'P 1'
#
loop_
_entity.id
_entity.type
_entity.pdbx_description
1 polymer ?
#
loop_
_entity_poly.entity_id
_entity_poly.type
_entity_poly.pdbx_seq_one_letter_code
_entity_poly.pdbx_strand_id
1 'polypeptide(L)'
;MTGKLDKWTKEMAPAELGQRLADTLIKLGWDITDSKESKAMLTSTLDMTLKKSGVTLSELRSLATLYQPLPVGLNAFTLIPSDDGTYRVEMRIQYLGDLS
;
A
#
# COMPACT_ATOMS: atom_id res chain seq x y z
N MET A 1 -3.92 -9.66 22.39
CA MET A 1 -3.82 -8.25 21.95
C MET A 1 -4.95 -7.98 20.98
N THR A 2 -6.00 -7.29 21.42
CA THR A 2 -7.12 -6.87 20.59
C THR A 2 -6.74 -5.54 19.93
N GLY A 3 -6.24 -5.58 18.70
CA GLY A 3 -6.01 -4.38 17.91
C GLY A 3 -7.37 -3.76 17.56
N LYS A 4 -7.65 -2.56 18.09
CA LYS A 4 -8.79 -1.77 17.63
C LYS A 4 -8.48 -1.31 16.20
N LEU A 5 -9.33 -1.69 15.25
CA LEU A 5 -9.40 -1.04 13.94
C LEU A 5 -9.77 0.42 14.20
N ASP A 6 -8.80 1.32 14.06
CA ASP A 6 -9.05 2.76 14.15
C ASP A 6 -10.09 3.16 13.10
N LYS A 7 -11.01 4.04 13.53
CA LYS A 7 -12.14 4.51 12.73
C LYS A 7 -11.66 5.03 11.38
N TRP A 8 -12.12 4.38 10.31
CA TRP A 8 -12.16 4.93 8.97
C TRP A 8 -12.73 6.35 9.04
N THR A 9 -11.92 7.35 8.72
CA THR A 9 -12.37 8.74 8.61
C THR A 9 -13.52 8.79 7.60
N LYS A 10 -14.62 9.46 7.96
CA LYS A 10 -15.88 9.54 7.18
C LYS A 10 -15.74 10.24 5.83
N GLU A 11 -14.56 10.75 5.49
CA GLU A 11 -14.26 11.47 4.27
C GLU A 11 -13.37 10.57 3.41
N MET A 12 -13.83 10.23 2.21
CA MET A 12 -13.02 9.51 1.24
C MET A 12 -11.83 10.38 0.81
N ALA A 13 -10.64 9.79 0.77
CA ALA A 13 -9.43 10.49 0.40
C ALA A 13 -9.40 10.79 -1.12
N PRO A 14 -8.83 11.92 -1.59
CA PRO A 14 -8.78 12.23 -3.02
C PRO A 14 -8.02 11.17 -3.84
N ALA A 15 -8.46 10.88 -5.07
CA ALA A 15 -7.77 9.93 -5.95
C ALA A 15 -6.27 10.26 -6.18
N GLU A 16 -5.90 11.55 -6.19
CA GLU A 16 -4.51 12.01 -6.35
C GLU A 16 -3.56 11.48 -5.27
N LEU A 17 -4.05 11.22 -4.05
CA LEU A 17 -3.21 10.66 -2.99
C LEU A 17 -2.76 9.23 -3.30
N GLY A 18 -3.55 8.47 -4.08
CA GLY A 18 -3.15 7.16 -4.59
C GLY A 18 -1.94 7.24 -5.53
N GLN A 19 -1.87 8.27 -6.37
CA GLN A 19 -0.72 8.52 -7.24
C GLN A 19 0.52 8.97 -6.42
N ARG A 20 0.34 9.88 -5.45
CA ARG A 20 1.43 10.29 -4.56
C ARG A 20 1.96 9.13 -3.71
N LEU A 21 1.08 8.18 -3.34
CA LEU A 21 1.47 6.96 -2.67
C LEU A 21 2.36 6.10 -3.59
N ALA A 22 1.95 5.88 -4.85
CA ALA A 22 2.74 5.15 -5.84
C ALA A 22 4.13 5.80 -6.04
N ASP A 23 4.20 7.12 -6.20
CA ASP A 23 5.46 7.86 -6.33
C ASP A 23 6.36 7.70 -5.10
N THR A 24 5.76 7.73 -3.91
CA THR A 24 6.49 7.53 -2.65
C THR A 24 7.05 6.11 -2.56
N LEU A 25 6.28 5.11 -2.97
CA LEU A 25 6.73 3.71 -2.99
C LEU A 25 7.90 3.50 -3.94
N ILE A 26 7.85 4.09 -5.14
CA ILE A 26 8.95 4.05 -6.11
C ILE A 26 10.20 4.71 -5.50
N LYS A 27 10.07 5.88 -4.86
CA LYS A 27 11.19 6.56 -4.18
C LYS A 27 11.78 5.73 -3.03
N LEU A 28 10.97 4.93 -2.37
CA LEU A 28 11.39 3.99 -1.32
C LEU A 28 12.00 2.70 -1.89
N GLY A 29 12.12 2.58 -3.21
CA GLY A 29 12.72 1.44 -3.90
C GLY A 29 11.78 0.24 -4.02
N TRP A 30 10.47 0.45 -3.98
CA TRP A 30 9.49 -0.59 -4.32
C TRP A 30 9.25 -0.60 -5.82
N ASP A 31 9.32 -1.79 -6.41
CA ASP A 31 8.95 -2.03 -7.80
C ASP A 31 7.44 -2.23 -7.90
N ILE A 32 6.77 -1.41 -8.70
CA ILE A 32 5.35 -1.59 -9.03
C ILE A 32 5.27 -2.46 -10.27
N THR A 33 4.94 -3.75 -10.11
CA THR A 33 4.95 -4.71 -11.23
C THR A 33 3.63 -4.78 -11.99
N ASP A 34 2.54 -4.39 -11.33
CA ASP A 34 1.21 -4.30 -11.94
C ASP A 34 0.43 -3.19 -11.26
N SER A 35 -0.31 -2.41 -12.03
CA SER A 35 -1.21 -1.39 -11.51
C SER A 35 -2.48 -1.32 -12.35
N LYS A 36 -3.62 -1.29 -11.68
CA LYS A 36 -4.93 -1.21 -12.32
C LYS A 36 -5.77 -0.17 -11.59
N GLU A 37 -6.12 0.88 -12.32
CA GLU A 37 -7.14 1.82 -11.88
C GLU A 37 -8.52 1.35 -12.37
N SER A 38 -9.54 1.49 -11.52
CA SER A 38 -10.93 1.21 -11.86
C SER A 38 -11.81 2.30 -11.26
N LYS A 39 -12.68 2.88 -12.08
CA LYS A 39 -13.56 3.99 -11.68
C LYS A 39 -14.99 3.46 -11.57
N ALA A 40 -15.62 3.73 -10.44
CA ALA A 40 -17.06 3.55 -10.24
C ALA A 40 -17.73 4.93 -10.17
N MET A 41 -19.06 4.96 -9.97
CA MET A 41 -19.87 6.16 -10.09
C MET A 41 -19.42 7.34 -9.19
N LEU A 42 -18.77 7.06 -8.06
CA LEU A 42 -18.28 8.06 -7.08
C LEU A 42 -16.86 7.79 -6.56
N THR A 43 -16.25 6.67 -6.94
CA THR A 43 -15.00 6.17 -6.31
C THR A 43 -13.98 5.78 -7.38
N SER A 44 -12.71 6.12 -7.19
CA SER A 44 -11.60 5.51 -7.93
C SER A 44 -10.91 4.47 -7.06
N THR A 45 -10.63 3.30 -7.62
CA THR A 45 -9.88 2.23 -6.96
C THR A 45 -8.58 2.03 -7.71
N LEU A 46 -7.46 2.09 -7.00
CA LEU A 46 -6.13 1.82 -7.55
C LEU A 46 -5.55 0.57 -6.90
N ASP A 47 -5.60 -0.54 -7.63
CA ASP A 47 -4.93 -1.79 -7.26
C ASP A 47 -3.47 -1.73 -7.72
N MET A 48 -2.54 -2.09 -6.85
CA MET A 48 -1.11 -2.14 -7.16
C MET A 48 -0.47 -3.41 -6.60
N THR A 49 0.40 -4.03 -7.39
CA THR A 49 1.29 -5.10 -6.95
C THR A 49 2.70 -4.54 -6.79
N LEU A 50 3.22 -4.64 -5.57
CA LEU A 50 4.49 -4.09 -5.14
C LEU A 50 5.45 -5.23 -4.83
N LYS A 51 6.69 -5.12 -5.31
CA LYS A 51 7.77 -6.06 -5.01
C LYS A 51 9.00 -5.30 -4.53
N LYS A 52 9.70 -5.85 -3.55
CA LYS A 52 11.00 -5.35 -3.12
C LYS A 52 11.82 -6.48 -2.54
N SER A 53 13.10 -6.53 -2.88
CA SER A 53 14.08 -7.43 -2.28
C SER A 53 14.94 -6.66 -1.27
N GLY A 54 15.47 -7.35 -0.27
CA GLY A 54 16.36 -6.71 0.71
C GLY A 54 15.63 -5.90 1.78
N VAL A 55 14.35 -6.17 2.03
CA VAL A 55 13.53 -5.40 2.97
C VAL A 55 13.81 -5.86 4.40
N THR A 56 14.06 -4.93 5.31
CA THR A 56 14.15 -5.20 6.75
C THR A 56 12.78 -5.15 7.43
N LEU A 57 12.61 -5.81 8.57
CA LEU A 57 11.38 -5.71 9.37
C LEU A 57 11.08 -4.26 9.80
N SER A 58 12.12 -3.47 10.02
CA SER A 58 12.01 -2.04 10.36
C SER A 58 11.42 -1.23 9.19
N GLU A 59 11.82 -1.50 7.96
CA GLU A 59 11.23 -0.87 6.77
C GLU A 59 9.76 -1.24 6.60
N LEU A 60 9.38 -2.51 6.83
CA LEU A 60 7.98 -2.93 6.78
C LEU A 60 7.11 -2.21 7.82
N ARG A 61 7.66 -1.98 9.02
CA ARG A 61 6.98 -1.21 10.06
C ARG A 61 6.79 0.26 9.66
N SER A 62 7.81 0.88 9.08
CA SER A 62 7.71 2.25 8.55
C SER A 62 6.66 2.36 7.45
N LEU A 63 6.59 1.34 6.59
CA LEU A 63 5.59 1.26 5.52
C LEU A 63 4.15 1.18 6.08
N ALA A 64 3.92 0.39 7.12
CA ALA A 64 2.60 0.33 7.78
C ALA A 64 2.17 1.69 8.34
N THR A 65 3.13 2.49 8.83
CA THR A 65 2.88 3.86 9.31
C THR A 65 2.51 4.81 8.17
N LEU A 66 3.09 4.62 6.99
CA LEU A 66 2.76 5.39 5.78
C LEU A 66 1.31 5.14 5.31
N TYR A 67 0.82 3.90 5.45
CA TYR A 67 -0.54 3.53 5.02
C TYR A 67 -1.64 3.88 6.03
N GLN A 68 -1.34 3.99 7.33
CA GLN A 68 -2.34 4.25 8.38
C GLN A 68 -3.31 5.42 8.11
N PRO A 69 -2.89 6.58 7.57
CA PRO A 69 -3.81 7.69 7.31
C PRO A 69 -4.56 7.57 5.98
N LEU A 70 -4.24 6.59 5.14
CA LEU A 70 -4.80 6.45 3.80
C LEU A 70 -5.82 5.29 3.74
N PRO A 71 -6.87 5.37 2.91
CA PRO A 71 -7.79 4.26 2.67
C PRO A 71 -7.14 3.18 1.78
N VAL A 72 -6.09 2.54 2.31
CA VAL A 72 -5.32 1.48 1.66
C VAL A 72 -5.69 0.14 2.28
N GLY A 73 -6.26 -0.75 1.49
CA GLY A 73 -6.42 -2.17 1.81
C GLY A 73 -5.17 -2.97 1.41
N LEU A 74 -4.85 -4.00 2.19
CA LEU A 74 -3.86 -5.00 1.85
C LEU A 74 -4.57 -6.28 1.42
N ASN A 75 -4.53 -6.60 0.13
CA ASN A 75 -5.26 -7.72 -0.47
C ASN A 75 -4.44 -9.01 -0.45
N ALA A 76 -3.12 -8.90 -0.59
CA ALA A 76 -2.21 -10.03 -0.50
C ALA A 76 -0.86 -9.57 0.04
N PHE A 77 -0.19 -10.44 0.81
CA PHE A 77 1.13 -10.18 1.35
C PHE A 77 1.91 -11.48 1.46
N THR A 78 3.07 -11.51 0.82
CA THR A 78 4.01 -12.62 0.81
C THR A 78 5.36 -12.11 1.29
N LEU A 79 5.90 -12.79 2.30
CA LEU A 79 7.20 -12.50 2.88
C LEU A 79 8.08 -13.75 2.75
N ILE A 80 9.19 -13.64 2.02
CA ILE A 80 10.13 -14.75 1.82
C ILE A 80 11.45 -14.35 2.48
N PRO A 81 11.93 -15.09 3.49
CA PRO A 81 13.22 -14.79 4.11
C PRO A 81 14.36 -15.02 3.11
N SER A 82 15.38 -14.17 3.19
CA SER A 82 16.65 -14.30 2.50
C SER A 82 17.74 -14.73 3.48
N ASP A 83 18.83 -15.30 2.96
CA ASP A 83 19.96 -15.80 3.78
C ASP A 83 20.79 -14.69 4.44
N ASP A 84 20.59 -13.43 4.04
CA ASP A 84 21.28 -12.23 4.54
C ASP A 84 20.53 -11.51 5.67
N GLY A 85 19.46 -12.13 6.21
CA GLY A 85 18.63 -11.53 7.26
C GLY A 85 17.63 -10.48 6.75
N THR A 86 17.50 -10.32 5.43
CA THR A 86 16.46 -9.51 4.80
C THR A 86 15.30 -10.36 4.30
N TYR A 87 14.30 -9.71 3.72
CA TYR A 87 13.14 -10.36 3.12
C TYR A 87 12.93 -9.90 1.69
N ARG A 88 12.46 -10.83 0.85
CA ARG A 88 11.78 -10.52 -0.40
C ARG A 88 10.30 -10.39 -0.09
N VAL A 89 9.73 -9.25 -0.48
CA VAL A 89 8.36 -8.90 -0.16
C VAL A 89 7.61 -8.71 -1.46
N GLU A 90 6.45 -9.35 -1.54
CA GLU A 90 5.47 -9.11 -2.58
C GLU A 90 4.14 -8.81 -1.91
N MET A 91 3.52 -7.68 -2.27
CA MET A 91 2.25 -7.28 -1.68
C MET A 91 1.32 -6.69 -2.73
N ARG A 92 0.03 -6.96 -2.58
CA ARG A 92 -1.01 -6.34 -3.39
C ARG A 92 -1.79 -5.41 -2.49
N ILE A 93 -1.74 -4.12 -2.80
CA ILE A 93 -2.49 -3.09 -2.10
C ILE A 93 -3.60 -2.54 -2.99
N GLN A 94 -4.65 -2.04 -2.36
CA GLN A 94 -5.77 -1.38 -3.01
C GLN A 94 -5.99 -0.03 -2.34
N TYR A 95 -5.90 1.05 -3.10
CA TYR A 95 -6.23 2.39 -2.62
C TYR A 95 -7.64 2.77 -3.09
N LEU A 96 -8.47 3.27 -2.19
CA LEU A 96 -9.82 3.77 -2.50
C LEU A 96 -9.87 5.29 -2.39
N GLY A 97 -10.00 5.97 -3.53
CA GLY A 97 -10.14 7.42 -3.61
C GLY A 97 -11.53 7.89 -4.05
N ASP A 98 -11.83 9.15 -3.79
CA ASP A 98 -13.00 9.85 -4.34
C ASP A 98 -12.73 10.37 -5.76
N LEU A 99 -13.74 10.30 -6.62
CA LEU A 99 -13.76 10.94 -7.94
C LEU A 99 -14.41 12.31 -7.81
N SER A 100 -13.69 13.27 -7.22
CA SER A 100 -14.17 14.65 -7.11
C SER A 100 -14.37 15.31 -8.46
#